data_AF-A0A317W3E7-F1
#
_entry.id   AF-A0A317W3E7-F1
#
_cell.length_a   1.000
_cell.length_b   1.000
_cell.length_c   1.000
_cell.angle_alpha   90.00
_cell.angle_beta   90.00
_cell.angle_gamma   90.00
#
_symmetry.space_group_name_H-M   'P 1'
#
loop_
_entity.id
_entity.type
_entity.pdbx_description
1 polymer ?
#
loop_
_entity_poly.entity_id
_entity_poly.type
_entity_poly.pdbx_seq_one_letter_code
_entity_poly.pdbx_strand_id
1 'polypeptide(L)'
;MTNFNIQIISDTVCPVPTLIPKPPITPRSIPLYQHLLTESNKWCYVGYRRLTRAITTHKATHPADTFTLTWHAFYLNPNSPSFPGLDKTEYYKSKFGADRALAIFDRLGAVGQSEGIKFSFGGRTGNTRDSHRLMWYAGQKEKEKKDVEEKKEENVIGGLQTRVAEELFRAYFEEEKNVTEREVLVQAGIGAGLERSEVERLLDGEEGGKEVDLEAEKARRQLVTGVPYYMVQGQYAVEGADEPETFLEVFEQVKKST
;
A
#
# COMPACT_ATOMS: atom_id res chain seq x y z
N MET A 1 -20.56 6.17 19.13
CA MET A 1 -20.24 5.43 17.88
C MET A 1 -19.49 6.39 16.99
N THR A 2 -18.21 6.11 16.75
CA THR A 2 -17.35 6.93 15.89
C THR A 2 -17.08 6.17 14.60
N ASN A 3 -17.24 6.84 13.44
CA ASN A 3 -16.76 6.30 12.17
C ASN A 3 -15.40 6.92 11.85
N PHE A 4 -14.35 6.10 11.82
CA PHE A 4 -13.00 6.50 11.47
C PHE A 4 -12.83 6.48 9.95
N ASN A 5 -12.66 7.66 9.34
CA ASN A 5 -12.27 7.75 7.94
C ASN A 5 -10.73 7.78 7.85
N ILE A 6 -10.14 6.81 7.15
CA ILE A 6 -8.69 6.69 6.98
C ILE A 6 -8.37 6.70 5.49
N GLN A 7 -7.66 7.73 5.06
CA GLN A 7 -7.09 7.79 3.71
C GLN A 7 -5.69 7.16 3.75
N ILE A 8 -5.39 6.23 2.85
CA ILE A 8 -4.13 5.50 2.74
C ILE A 8 -3.49 5.86 1.41
N ILE A 9 -2.35 6.54 1.42
CA ILE A 9 -1.55 6.78 0.24
C ILE A 9 -0.49 5.67 0.18
N SER A 10 -0.48 4.93 -0.91
CA SER A 10 0.35 3.73 -1.05
C SER A 10 0.82 3.53 -2.49
N ASP A 11 1.88 2.73 -2.67
CA ASP A 11 2.21 2.13 -3.96
C ASP A 11 1.92 0.61 -3.90
N THR A 12 1.87 -0.08 -5.03
CA THR A 12 1.64 -1.54 -5.11
C THR A 12 2.89 -2.35 -5.42
N VAL A 13 3.99 -1.72 -5.87
CA VAL A 13 5.30 -2.38 -6.03
C VAL A 13 6.39 -1.61 -5.36
N CYS A 14 7.57 -2.21 -5.26
CA CYS A 14 8.75 -1.51 -4.85
C CYS A 14 9.40 -0.76 -6.02
N PRO A 15 9.33 0.56 -5.98
CA PRO A 15 10.45 1.37 -6.39
C PRO A 15 11.21 1.93 -5.20
N VAL A 16 12.52 1.79 -5.26
CA VAL A 16 13.40 2.51 -4.35
C VAL A 16 13.46 3.96 -4.87
N PRO A 17 13.15 4.99 -4.07
CA PRO A 17 13.32 6.38 -4.46
C PRO A 17 14.77 6.61 -4.89
N THR A 18 14.97 7.38 -5.96
CA THR A 18 16.21 8.12 -6.13
C THR A 18 16.39 8.96 -4.88
N LEU A 19 17.60 9.01 -4.31
CA LEU A 19 17.92 9.85 -3.17
C LEU A 19 17.56 11.30 -3.50
N ILE A 20 16.36 11.75 -3.14
CA ILE A 20 16.01 13.17 -3.16
C ILE A 20 16.69 13.72 -1.89
N PRO A 21 17.65 14.65 -2.01
CA PRO A 21 18.26 15.26 -0.85
C PRO A 21 17.16 15.93 -0.01
N LYS A 22 16.94 15.42 1.21
CA LYS A 22 16.07 16.08 2.18
C LYS A 22 16.68 17.44 2.52
N PRO A 23 15.89 18.52 2.64
CA PRO A 23 16.39 19.77 3.21
C PRO A 23 16.91 19.50 4.63
N PRO A 24 17.94 20.22 5.10
CA PRO A 24 18.53 19.96 6.40
C PRO A 24 17.51 20.23 7.51
N ILE A 25 17.01 19.17 8.13
CA ILE A 25 16.24 19.23 9.37
C ILE A 25 17.25 19.17 10.51
N THR A 26 17.09 20.03 11.51
CA THR A 26 17.98 20.18 12.66
C THR A 26 18.26 18.86 13.39
N PRO A 27 19.46 18.72 14.01
CA PRO A 27 19.97 17.42 14.43
C PRO A 27 19.31 16.96 15.74
N ARG A 28 18.21 16.22 15.62
CA ARG A 28 17.90 15.14 16.56
C ARG A 28 18.19 13.83 15.85
N SER A 29 19.07 13.05 16.46
CA SER A 29 19.49 11.70 16.06
C SER A 29 18.40 10.96 15.30
N ILE A 30 18.53 10.89 13.97
CA ILE A 30 17.66 10.09 13.12
C ILE A 30 18.04 8.64 13.39
N PRO A 31 17.15 7.80 13.95
CA PRO A 31 17.42 6.39 14.11
C PRO A 31 17.67 5.78 12.72
N LEU A 32 18.62 4.85 12.63
CA LEU A 32 18.97 4.11 11.39
C LEU A 32 17.75 3.53 10.63
N TYR A 33 16.60 3.40 11.30
CA TYR A 33 15.31 3.01 10.75
C TYR A 33 14.82 3.91 9.61
N GLN A 34 15.05 5.22 9.65
CA GLN A 34 14.42 6.14 8.69
C GLN A 34 15.09 6.18 7.31
N HIS A 35 16.33 5.68 7.20
CA HIS A 35 16.98 5.47 5.90
C HIS A 35 16.43 4.26 5.16
N LEU A 36 15.91 3.25 5.87
CA LEU A 36 15.35 2.03 5.27
C LEU A 36 13.85 2.13 4.97
N LEU A 37 13.14 3.03 5.66
CA LEU A 37 11.73 3.34 5.36
C LEU A 37 11.57 3.95 3.97
N THR A 38 12.61 4.61 3.46
CA THR A 38 12.66 5.04 2.06
C THR A 38 12.98 3.92 1.09
N GLU A 39 13.41 2.72 1.50
CA GLU A 39 14.06 1.76 0.59
C GLU A 39 13.16 0.63 0.03
N SER A 40 11.90 0.51 0.44
CA SER A 40 11.00 -0.51 -0.15
C SER A 40 9.51 -0.32 0.10
N ASN A 41 8.67 -0.51 -0.92
CA ASN A 41 7.21 -0.55 -0.76
C ASN A 41 6.67 -1.75 0.04
N LYS A 42 7.53 -2.69 0.46
CA LYS A 42 7.13 -3.73 1.43
C LYS A 42 6.54 -3.12 2.70
N TRP A 43 6.92 -1.88 3.02
CA TRP A 43 6.35 -1.11 4.11
C TRP A 43 4.86 -0.78 3.93
N CYS A 44 4.32 -0.64 2.71
CA CYS A 44 2.86 -0.46 2.56
C CYS A 44 2.10 -1.69 3.01
N TYR A 45 2.62 -2.89 2.71
CA TYR A 45 1.98 -4.14 3.15
C TYR A 45 2.12 -4.36 4.66
N VAL A 46 3.32 -4.12 5.22
CA VAL A 46 3.55 -4.13 6.68
C VAL A 46 2.67 -3.11 7.39
N GLY A 47 2.61 -1.88 6.90
CA GLY A 47 1.81 -0.80 7.48
C GLY A 47 0.31 -1.12 7.45
N TYR A 48 -0.17 -1.76 6.39
CA TYR A 48 -1.55 -2.27 6.35
C TYR A 48 -1.79 -3.35 7.41
N ARG A 49 -0.90 -4.33 7.59
CA ARG A 49 -1.01 -5.33 8.68
C ARG A 49 -0.99 -4.69 10.08
N ARG A 50 -0.16 -3.67 10.30
CA ARG A 50 -0.11 -2.93 11.56
C ARG A 50 -1.36 -2.10 11.82
N LEU A 51 -1.86 -1.40 10.81
CA LEU A 51 -3.13 -0.67 10.87
C LEU A 51 -4.29 -1.63 11.18
N THR A 52 -4.38 -2.76 10.50
CA THR A 52 -5.45 -3.75 10.76
C THR A 52 -5.37 -4.33 12.17
N ARG A 53 -4.17 -4.60 12.70
CA ARG A 53 -3.99 -4.99 14.11
C ARG A 53 -4.47 -3.91 15.08
N ALA A 54 -4.15 -2.64 14.81
CA ALA A 54 -4.63 -1.52 15.62
C ALA A 54 -6.16 -1.41 15.59
N ILE A 55 -6.78 -1.53 14.41
CA ILE A 55 -8.24 -1.51 14.26
C ILE A 55 -8.89 -2.66 15.03
N THR A 56 -8.37 -3.89 14.91
CA THR A 56 -8.88 -5.05 15.65
C THR A 56 -8.79 -4.82 17.16
N THR A 57 -7.66 -4.31 17.64
CA THR A 57 -7.44 -3.99 19.05
C THR A 57 -8.43 -2.92 19.55
N HIS A 58 -8.64 -1.86 18.76
CA HIS A 58 -9.61 -0.81 19.06
C HIS A 58 -11.04 -1.34 19.14
N LYS A 59 -11.45 -2.18 18.17
CA LYS A 59 -12.80 -2.74 18.12
C LYS A 59 -13.08 -3.73 19.25
N ALA A 60 -12.05 -4.35 19.84
CA ALA A 60 -12.22 -5.21 21.01
C ALA A 60 -12.78 -4.44 22.22
N THR A 61 -12.44 -3.15 22.34
CA THR A 61 -12.96 -2.26 23.41
C THR A 61 -14.10 -1.35 22.93
N HIS A 62 -14.17 -1.07 21.62
CA HIS A 62 -15.18 -0.21 21.01
C HIS A 62 -15.90 -0.90 19.83
N PRO A 63 -16.70 -1.95 20.09
CA PRO A 63 -17.28 -2.78 19.02
C PRO A 63 -18.27 -2.03 18.11
N ALA A 64 -18.84 -0.93 18.58
CA ALA A 64 -19.75 -0.09 17.80
C ALA A 64 -19.02 0.85 16.82
N ASP A 65 -17.72 1.07 16.98
CA ASP A 65 -16.97 1.95 16.09
C ASP A 65 -16.70 1.27 14.75
N THR A 66 -16.74 2.06 13.68
CA THR A 66 -16.57 1.60 12.29
C THR A 66 -15.37 2.27 11.65
N PHE A 67 -14.81 1.63 10.62
CA PHE A 67 -13.62 2.12 9.91
C PHE A 67 -13.88 2.08 8.41
N THR A 68 -13.65 3.21 7.74
CA THR A 68 -13.70 3.32 6.29
C THR A 68 -12.29 3.60 5.79
N LEU A 69 -11.76 2.68 4.98
CA LEU A 69 -10.44 2.82 4.37
C LEU A 69 -10.60 3.28 2.92
N THR A 70 -9.84 4.29 2.50
CA THR A 70 -9.78 4.75 1.10
C THR A 70 -8.34 4.82 0.65
N TRP A 71 -8.01 4.07 -0.39
CA TRP A 71 -6.66 4.01 -0.95
C TRP A 71 -6.49 5.03 -2.08
N HIS A 72 -5.34 5.69 -2.10
CA HIS A 72 -4.93 6.67 -3.11
C HIS A 72 -3.61 6.25 -3.72
N ALA A 73 -3.51 6.46 -5.03
CA ALA A 73 -2.32 6.13 -5.79
C ALA A 73 -1.13 7.01 -5.39
N PHE A 74 0.04 6.38 -5.29
CA PHE A 74 1.33 7.02 -5.28
C PHE A 74 2.30 6.22 -6.14
N TYR A 75 3.10 6.91 -6.94
CA TYR A 75 4.16 6.27 -7.74
C TYR A 75 5.52 6.59 -7.13
N LEU A 76 6.15 5.61 -6.52
CA LEU A 76 7.52 5.72 -6.00
C LEU A 76 8.54 5.90 -7.15
N ASN A 77 8.28 5.31 -8.33
CA ASN A 77 9.02 5.56 -9.55
C ASN A 77 8.07 5.50 -10.77
N PRO A 78 7.56 6.66 -11.21
CA PRO A 78 6.64 6.73 -12.36
C PRO A 78 7.34 6.35 -13.68
N ASN A 79 8.68 6.39 -13.72
CA ASN A 79 9.48 6.08 -14.90
C ASN A 79 9.94 4.61 -14.92
N SER A 80 9.45 3.77 -14.01
CA SER A 80 9.72 2.32 -14.09
C SER A 80 9.22 1.77 -15.42
N PRO A 81 9.94 0.83 -16.04
CA PRO A 81 9.50 0.25 -17.31
C PRO A 81 8.16 -0.47 -17.14
N SER A 82 7.33 -0.39 -18.17
CA SER A 82 6.16 -1.24 -18.35
C SER A 82 6.57 -2.70 -18.52
N PHE A 83 5.60 -3.60 -18.74
CA PHE A 83 5.86 -5.01 -18.97
C PHE A 83 7.02 -5.25 -19.97
N PRO A 84 7.97 -6.18 -19.67
CA PRO A 84 7.97 -7.10 -18.54
C PRO A 84 8.57 -6.52 -17.24
N GLY A 85 8.93 -5.24 -17.17
CA GLY A 85 9.60 -4.67 -16.01
C GLY A 85 11.07 -5.09 -15.91
N LEU A 86 11.66 -4.99 -14.72
CA LEU A 86 13.04 -5.33 -14.37
C LEU A 86 13.08 -6.56 -13.46
N ASP A 87 14.18 -7.32 -13.49
CA ASP A 87 14.45 -8.32 -12.46
C ASP A 87 14.62 -7.63 -11.10
N LYS A 88 13.84 -8.05 -10.10
CA LYS A 88 13.78 -7.39 -8.80
C LYS A 88 15.09 -7.54 -8.05
N THR A 89 15.69 -8.73 -8.06
CA THR A 89 16.93 -9.02 -7.34
C THR A 89 18.10 -8.24 -7.93
N GLU A 90 18.27 -8.28 -9.26
CA GLU A 90 19.33 -7.56 -9.95
C GLU A 90 19.14 -6.04 -9.83
N TYR A 91 17.91 -5.54 -9.84
CA TYR A 91 17.61 -4.14 -9.57
C TYR A 91 18.08 -3.71 -8.17
N TYR A 92 17.82 -4.51 -7.13
CA TYR A 92 18.29 -4.22 -5.78
C TYR A 92 19.83 -4.29 -5.67
N LYS A 93 20.46 -5.32 -6.25
CA LYS A 93 21.93 -5.47 -6.23
C LYS A 93 22.63 -4.32 -6.95
N SER A 94 22.13 -3.91 -8.11
CA SER A 94 22.71 -2.79 -8.87
C SER A 94 22.62 -1.46 -8.12
N LYS A 95 21.56 -1.27 -7.31
CA LYS A 95 21.33 -0.02 -6.58
C LYS A 95 22.06 0.06 -5.24
N PHE A 96 22.13 -1.04 -4.50
CA PHE A 96 22.65 -1.05 -3.12
C PHE A 96 23.99 -1.78 -2.96
N GLY A 97 24.41 -2.55 -3.96
CA GLY A 97 25.45 -3.57 -3.84
C GLY A 97 24.89 -4.89 -3.32
N ALA A 98 25.53 -6.00 -3.69
CA ALA A 98 25.04 -7.35 -3.42
C ALA A 98 24.87 -7.63 -1.92
N ASP A 99 25.88 -7.35 -1.10
CA ASP A 99 25.85 -7.64 0.33
C ASP A 99 24.76 -6.83 1.06
N ARG A 100 24.63 -5.54 0.70
CA ARG A 100 23.60 -4.67 1.29
C ARG A 100 22.19 -5.10 0.85
N ALA A 101 22.02 -5.53 -0.39
CA ALA A 101 20.73 -6.04 -0.87
C ALA A 101 20.30 -7.28 -0.07
N LEU A 102 21.21 -8.22 0.19
CA LEU A 102 20.94 -9.40 1.04
C LEU A 102 20.56 -9.00 2.46
N ALA A 103 21.32 -8.09 3.09
CA ALA A 103 20.99 -7.61 4.45
C ALA A 103 19.62 -6.91 4.52
N ILE A 104 19.24 -6.16 3.48
CA ILE A 104 17.90 -5.57 3.35
C ILE A 104 16.84 -6.67 3.27
N PHE A 105 17.07 -7.72 2.47
CA PHE A 105 16.13 -8.83 2.31
C PHE A 105 15.94 -9.60 3.62
N ASP A 106 17.01 -9.94 4.33
CA ASP A 106 16.94 -10.64 5.62
C ASP A 106 16.14 -9.84 6.64
N ARG A 107 16.41 -8.53 6.75
CA ARG A 107 15.68 -7.66 7.67
C ARG A 107 14.20 -7.56 7.30
N LEU A 108 13.87 -7.37 6.01
CA LEU A 108 12.48 -7.31 5.55
C LEU A 108 11.77 -8.64 5.78
N GLY A 109 12.46 -9.77 5.57
CA GLY A 109 11.94 -11.10 5.87
C GLY A 109 11.57 -11.27 7.34
N ALA A 110 12.44 -10.85 8.27
CA ALA A 110 12.18 -10.90 9.70
C ALA A 110 10.97 -10.02 10.10
N VAL A 111 10.87 -8.81 9.56
CA VAL A 111 9.71 -7.92 9.80
C VAL A 111 8.43 -8.54 9.22
N GLY A 112 8.49 -9.07 7.99
CA GLY A 112 7.35 -9.76 7.38
C GLY A 112 6.83 -10.89 8.26
N GLN A 113 7.73 -11.74 8.76
CA GLN A 113 7.35 -12.86 9.65
C GLN A 113 6.63 -12.38 10.92
N SER A 114 7.09 -11.30 11.55
CA SER A 114 6.40 -10.74 12.73
C SER A 114 5.01 -10.19 12.43
N GLU A 115 4.71 -9.89 11.16
CA GLU A 115 3.44 -9.34 10.68
C GLU A 115 2.61 -10.38 9.88
N GLY A 116 3.03 -11.66 9.90
CA GLY A 116 2.35 -12.74 9.19
C GLY A 116 2.52 -12.72 7.66
N ILE A 117 3.49 -11.97 7.13
CA ILE A 117 3.79 -11.85 5.70
C ILE A 117 4.99 -12.74 5.34
N LYS A 118 4.85 -13.62 4.35
CA LYS A 118 5.97 -14.44 3.85
C LYS A 118 6.62 -13.77 2.65
N PHE A 119 7.48 -12.77 2.91
CA PHE A 119 8.14 -12.04 1.83
C PHE A 119 9.04 -12.92 0.96
N SER A 120 8.88 -12.74 -0.35
CA SER A 120 9.66 -13.32 -1.43
C SER A 120 10.34 -12.21 -2.25
N PHE A 121 11.61 -12.41 -2.59
CA PHE A 121 12.49 -11.35 -3.12
C PHE A 121 12.84 -11.51 -4.60
N GLY A 122 12.44 -12.61 -5.25
CA GLY A 122 12.58 -12.84 -6.69
C GLY A 122 11.46 -12.21 -7.53
N GLY A 123 11.36 -12.62 -8.79
CA GLY A 123 10.38 -12.08 -9.74
C GLY A 123 10.75 -10.70 -10.30
N ARG A 124 9.74 -9.98 -10.80
CA ARG A 124 9.93 -8.73 -11.56
C ARG A 124 9.24 -7.53 -10.93
N THR A 125 9.75 -6.33 -11.19
CA THR A 125 9.19 -5.05 -10.73
C THR A 125 9.10 -4.06 -11.87
N GLY A 126 8.12 -3.15 -11.86
CA GLY A 126 7.95 -2.19 -12.95
C GLY A 126 6.90 -1.11 -12.65
N ASN A 127 6.26 -0.59 -13.68
CA ASN A 127 5.24 0.46 -13.53
C ASN A 127 3.96 -0.06 -12.83
N THR A 128 3.39 0.71 -11.90
CA THR A 128 2.20 0.34 -11.12
C THR A 128 0.93 1.05 -11.49
N ARG A 129 0.94 1.87 -12.54
CA ARG A 129 -0.22 2.65 -12.93
C ARG A 129 -1.46 1.78 -13.11
N ASP A 130 -1.34 0.64 -13.82
CA ASP A 130 -2.49 -0.25 -14.03
C ASP A 130 -2.92 -0.99 -12.75
N SER A 131 -1.99 -1.29 -11.84
CA SER A 131 -2.31 -1.81 -10.51
C SER A 131 -3.15 -0.80 -9.70
N HIS A 132 -2.76 0.49 -9.76
CA HIS A 132 -3.51 1.58 -9.14
C HIS A 132 -4.86 1.83 -9.82
N ARG A 133 -4.93 1.74 -11.16
CA ARG A 133 -6.20 1.85 -11.90
C ARG A 133 -7.17 0.75 -11.49
N LEU A 134 -6.69 -0.48 -11.29
CA LEU A 134 -7.50 -1.59 -10.81
C LEU A 134 -8.03 -1.33 -9.39
N MET A 135 -7.20 -0.82 -8.48
CA MET A 135 -7.63 -0.41 -7.14
C MET A 135 -8.64 0.74 -7.19
N TRP A 136 -8.42 1.75 -8.02
CA TRP A 136 -9.34 2.86 -8.22
C TRP A 136 -10.70 2.35 -8.71
N TYR A 137 -10.71 1.46 -9.69
CA TYR A 137 -11.93 0.88 -10.25
C TYR A 137 -12.72 0.10 -9.20
N ALA A 138 -12.03 -0.73 -8.41
CA ALA A 138 -12.61 -1.41 -7.26
C ALA A 138 -13.27 -0.45 -6.27
N GLY A 139 -12.63 0.70 -6.00
CA GLY A 139 -13.19 1.76 -5.16
C GLY A 139 -14.42 2.45 -5.77
N GLN A 140 -14.51 2.58 -7.10
CA GLN A 140 -15.73 3.08 -7.76
C GLN A 140 -16.87 2.08 -7.65
N LYS A 141 -16.60 0.79 -7.90
CA LYS A 141 -17.59 -0.29 -7.77
C LYS A 141 -18.15 -0.41 -6.36
N GLU A 142 -17.32 -0.22 -5.35
CA GLU A 142 -17.73 -0.19 -3.94
C GLU A 142 -18.71 0.95 -3.66
N LYS A 143 -18.52 2.13 -4.27
CA LYS A 143 -19.44 3.27 -4.13
C LYS A 143 -20.77 3.05 -4.86
N GLU A 144 -20.73 2.39 -6.02
CA GLU A 144 -21.92 2.08 -6.83
C GLU A 144 -22.82 1.04 -6.16
N LYS A 145 -22.20 -0.03 -5.64
CA LYS A 145 -22.90 -1.14 -5.00
C LYS A 145 -22.99 -0.87 -3.50
N LYS A 146 -24.05 -0.17 -3.06
CA LYS A 146 -24.37 -0.04 -1.62
C LYS A 146 -24.56 -1.40 -0.91
N ASP A 147 -24.77 -2.47 -1.69
CA ASP A 147 -25.04 -3.83 -1.24
C ASP A 147 -24.11 -4.87 -1.90
N VAL A 148 -22.81 -4.58 -2.09
CA VAL A 148 -21.88 -5.71 -2.33
C VAL A 148 -22.01 -6.61 -1.12
N GLU A 149 -22.48 -7.84 -1.29
CA GLU A 149 -22.32 -8.88 -0.26
C GLU A 149 -20.88 -8.79 0.21
N GLU A 150 -20.69 -8.34 1.45
CA GLU A 150 -19.39 -8.39 2.07
C GLU A 150 -19.00 -9.86 2.02
N LYS A 151 -18.14 -10.23 1.06
CA LYS A 151 -17.20 -11.31 1.29
C LYS A 151 -16.41 -10.86 2.51
N LYS A 152 -16.95 -11.19 3.68
CA LYS A 152 -16.27 -11.14 4.96
C LYS A 152 -15.24 -12.25 4.88
N GLU A 153 -14.15 -11.96 4.19
CA GLU A 153 -12.92 -12.63 4.54
C GLU A 153 -12.62 -12.20 5.97
N GLU A 154 -12.64 -13.16 6.89
CA GLU A 154 -12.54 -12.94 8.34
C GLU A 154 -11.29 -12.12 8.74
N ASN A 155 -10.33 -11.94 7.83
CA ASN A 155 -9.03 -11.35 8.08
C ASN A 155 -8.70 -10.10 7.24
N VAL A 156 -9.63 -9.57 6.42
CA VAL A 156 -9.40 -8.34 5.63
C VAL A 156 -10.28 -7.21 6.18
N ILE A 157 -9.64 -6.14 6.67
CA ILE A 157 -10.33 -4.93 7.11
C ILE A 157 -10.34 -3.92 5.96
N GLY A 158 -11.53 -3.64 5.44
CA GLY A 158 -11.74 -2.71 4.33
C GLY A 158 -12.66 -3.30 3.26
N GLY A 159 -13.03 -2.49 2.27
CA GLY A 159 -13.92 -2.91 1.20
C GLY A 159 -13.24 -3.54 -0.01
N LEU A 160 -13.92 -3.49 -1.16
CA LEU A 160 -13.46 -4.11 -2.42
C LEU A 160 -12.12 -3.53 -2.88
N GLN A 161 -11.90 -2.22 -2.70
CA GLN A 161 -10.61 -1.60 -2.99
C GLN A 161 -9.46 -2.21 -2.16
N THR A 162 -9.73 -2.51 -0.89
CA THR A 162 -8.73 -3.09 0.03
C THR A 162 -8.43 -4.54 -0.35
N ARG A 163 -9.45 -5.33 -0.74
CA ARG A 163 -9.25 -6.69 -1.23
C ARG A 163 -8.36 -6.74 -2.48
N VAL A 164 -8.53 -5.80 -3.41
CA VAL A 164 -7.63 -5.70 -4.58
C VAL A 164 -6.20 -5.36 -4.16
N ALA A 165 -6.03 -4.42 -3.23
CA ALA A 165 -4.69 -4.07 -2.71
C ALA A 165 -3.99 -5.30 -2.09
N GLU A 166 -4.71 -6.08 -1.28
CA GLU A 166 -4.25 -7.32 -0.67
C GLU A 166 -3.85 -8.38 -1.70
N GLU A 167 -4.68 -8.60 -2.72
CA GLU A 167 -4.38 -9.52 -3.81
C GLU A 167 -3.11 -9.13 -4.58
N LEU A 168 -2.94 -7.83 -4.87
CA LEU A 168 -1.75 -7.29 -5.51
C LEU A 168 -0.52 -7.41 -4.61
N PHE A 169 -0.66 -7.13 -3.31
CA PHE A 169 0.40 -7.30 -2.33
C PHE A 169 0.85 -8.75 -2.24
N ARG A 170 -0.07 -9.70 -2.07
CA ARG A 170 0.24 -11.13 -2.05
C ARG A 170 0.94 -11.58 -3.33
N ALA A 171 0.36 -11.26 -4.49
CA ALA A 171 0.92 -11.61 -5.80
C ALA A 171 2.37 -11.13 -5.94
N TYR A 172 2.64 -9.86 -5.61
CA TYR A 172 3.95 -9.25 -5.80
C TYR A 172 4.98 -9.61 -4.71
N PHE A 173 4.55 -9.59 -3.45
CA PHE A 173 5.44 -9.67 -2.29
C PHE A 173 5.63 -11.08 -1.78
N GLU A 174 4.70 -12.01 -2.01
CA GLU A 174 4.77 -13.38 -1.49
C GLU A 174 4.92 -14.42 -2.61
N GLU A 175 4.30 -14.17 -3.77
CA GLU A 175 4.24 -15.13 -4.88
C GLU A 175 5.18 -14.81 -6.04
N GLU A 176 5.97 -13.73 -5.94
CA GLU A 176 6.93 -13.29 -6.97
C GLU A 176 6.32 -13.00 -8.36
N LYS A 177 5.00 -12.79 -8.42
CA LYS A 177 4.29 -12.46 -9.66
C LYS A 177 4.60 -11.03 -10.11
N ASN A 178 4.55 -10.83 -11.44
CA ASN A 178 4.80 -9.54 -12.06
C ASN A 178 3.51 -8.73 -12.19
N VAL A 179 3.30 -7.71 -11.37
CA VAL A 179 2.06 -6.90 -11.44
C VAL A 179 2.04 -5.91 -12.63
N THR A 180 3.09 -5.87 -13.45
CA THR A 180 3.01 -5.24 -14.78
C THR A 180 2.38 -6.16 -15.82
N GLU A 181 2.19 -7.44 -15.51
CA GLU A 181 1.62 -8.43 -16.40
C GLU A 181 0.09 -8.43 -16.31
N ARG A 182 -0.55 -8.35 -17.48
CA ARG A 182 -2.01 -8.26 -17.59
C ARG A 182 -2.73 -9.38 -16.85
N GLU A 183 -2.33 -10.64 -17.04
CA GLU A 183 -3.04 -11.77 -16.42
C GLU A 183 -2.91 -11.74 -14.89
N VAL A 184 -1.77 -11.27 -14.35
CA VAL A 184 -1.61 -11.10 -12.89
C VAL A 184 -2.61 -10.09 -12.34
N LEU A 185 -2.83 -8.97 -13.05
CA LEU A 185 -3.82 -7.96 -12.67
C LEU A 185 -5.26 -8.50 -12.78
N VAL A 186 -5.57 -9.26 -13.83
CA VAL A 186 -6.87 -9.91 -13.99
C VAL A 186 -7.14 -10.88 -12.84
N GLN A 187 -6.18 -11.74 -12.50
CA GLN A 187 -6.31 -12.68 -11.40
C GLN A 187 -6.45 -11.99 -10.04
N ALA A 188 -5.71 -10.91 -9.79
CA ALA A 188 -5.85 -10.12 -8.57
C ALA A 188 -7.25 -9.50 -8.44
N GLY A 189 -7.79 -8.95 -9.54
CA GLY A 189 -9.16 -8.42 -9.56
C GLY A 189 -10.21 -9.49 -9.28
N ILE A 190 -10.09 -10.67 -9.91
CA ILE A 190 -10.99 -11.82 -9.69
C ILE A 190 -10.91 -12.32 -8.25
N GLY A 191 -9.69 -12.47 -7.71
CA GLY A 191 -9.46 -12.87 -6.32
C GLY A 191 -10.18 -11.96 -5.32
N ALA A 192 -10.14 -10.65 -5.58
CA ALA A 192 -10.82 -9.65 -4.78
C ALA A 192 -12.35 -9.62 -4.95
N GLY A 193 -12.88 -10.30 -5.97
CA GLY A 193 -14.32 -10.40 -6.27
C GLY A 193 -14.83 -9.46 -7.38
N LEU A 194 -13.95 -8.95 -8.25
CA LEU A 194 -14.35 -8.28 -9.50
C LEU A 194 -14.67 -9.30 -10.60
N GLU A 195 -15.52 -8.92 -11.55
CA GLU A 195 -15.79 -9.73 -12.73
C GLU A 195 -14.60 -9.69 -13.69
N ARG A 196 -14.16 -10.84 -14.21
CA ARG A 196 -13.06 -10.93 -15.18
C ARG A 196 -13.23 -9.95 -16.34
N SER A 197 -14.43 -9.94 -16.94
CA SER A 197 -14.72 -9.09 -18.10
C SER A 197 -14.66 -7.59 -17.77
N GLU A 198 -14.95 -7.19 -16.53
CA GLU A 198 -14.82 -5.80 -16.08
C GLU A 198 -13.35 -5.41 -15.99
N VAL A 199 -12.52 -6.27 -15.39
CA VAL A 199 -11.07 -6.04 -15.26
C VAL A 199 -10.39 -6.00 -16.63
N GLU A 200 -10.73 -6.93 -17.52
CA GLU A 200 -10.19 -6.93 -18.89
C GLU A 200 -10.55 -5.65 -19.65
N ARG A 201 -11.81 -5.19 -19.56
CA ARG A 201 -12.23 -3.92 -20.19
C ARG A 201 -11.48 -2.72 -19.63
N LEU A 202 -11.27 -2.67 -18.31
CA LEU A 202 -10.47 -1.62 -17.68
C LEU A 202 -9.05 -1.59 -18.26
N LEU A 203 -8.41 -2.76 -18.35
CA LEU A 203 -7.03 -2.90 -18.84
C LEU A 203 -6.89 -2.71 -20.36
N ASP A 204 -7.98 -2.84 -21.13
CA ASP A 204 -8.01 -2.52 -22.57
C ASP A 204 -8.19 -1.02 -22.85
N GLY A 205 -8.64 -0.25 -21.86
CA GLY A 205 -8.89 1.17 -21.96
C GLY A 205 -7.95 2.01 -21.09
N GLU A 206 -8.31 3.30 -20.98
CA GLU A 206 -7.63 4.31 -20.14
C GLU A 206 -8.49 4.80 -18.97
N GLU A 207 -9.63 4.14 -18.72
CA GLU A 207 -10.52 4.47 -17.60
C GLU A 207 -9.74 4.45 -16.27
N GLY A 208 -9.97 5.47 -15.42
CA GLY A 208 -9.29 5.64 -14.15
C GLY A 208 -7.85 6.14 -14.24
N GLY A 209 -7.26 6.20 -15.44
CA GLY A 209 -5.86 6.56 -15.63
C GLY A 209 -5.55 8.00 -15.21
N LYS A 210 -6.39 8.96 -15.61
CA LYS A 210 -6.20 10.38 -15.24
C LYS A 210 -6.39 10.58 -13.75
N GLU A 211 -7.32 9.87 -13.16
CA GLU A 211 -7.67 9.94 -11.75
C GLU A 211 -6.50 9.50 -10.86
N VAL A 212 -5.90 8.33 -11.15
CA VAL A 212 -4.75 7.84 -10.38
C VAL A 212 -3.49 8.70 -10.56
N ASP A 213 -3.31 9.28 -11.75
CA ASP A 213 -2.20 10.21 -12.01
C ASP A 213 -2.38 11.49 -11.19
N LEU A 214 -3.60 12.03 -11.12
CA LEU A 214 -3.94 13.19 -10.29
C LEU A 214 -3.82 12.91 -8.78
N GLU A 215 -4.21 11.72 -8.31
CA GLU A 215 -4.01 11.29 -6.92
C GLU A 215 -2.52 11.29 -6.56
N ALA A 216 -1.68 10.67 -7.39
CA ALA A 216 -0.24 10.61 -7.19
C ALA A 216 0.41 12.00 -7.22
N GLU A 217 -0.02 12.88 -8.13
CA GLU A 217 0.43 14.28 -8.16
C GLU A 217 0.00 15.06 -6.91
N LYS A 218 -1.24 14.90 -6.46
CA LYS A 218 -1.78 15.57 -5.28
C LYS A 218 -0.98 15.19 -4.03
N ALA A 219 -0.69 13.91 -3.84
CA ALA A 219 0.13 13.43 -2.73
C ALA A 219 1.51 14.11 -2.72
N ARG A 220 2.17 14.22 -3.87
CA ARG A 220 3.47 14.92 -3.99
C ARG A 220 3.35 16.42 -3.68
N ARG A 221 2.29 17.09 -4.15
CA ARG A 221 2.02 18.51 -3.83
C ARG A 221 1.74 18.73 -2.34
N GLN A 222 1.22 17.72 -1.65
CA GLN A 222 1.04 17.69 -0.20
C GLN A 222 2.31 17.28 0.57
N LEU A 223 3.47 17.24 -0.11
CA LEU A 223 4.77 16.91 0.47
C LEU A 223 4.87 15.50 1.06
N VAL A 224 4.03 14.57 0.59
CA VAL A 224 4.19 13.14 0.89
C VAL A 224 5.46 12.66 0.19
N THR A 225 6.50 12.36 0.98
CA THR A 225 7.83 11.95 0.48
C THR A 225 8.10 10.46 0.61
N GLY A 226 7.18 9.72 1.23
CA GLY A 226 7.27 8.27 1.41
C GLY A 226 5.90 7.67 1.67
N VAL A 227 5.79 6.37 1.42
CA VAL A 227 4.58 5.58 1.63
C VAL A 227 4.91 4.34 2.48
N PRO A 228 3.95 3.80 3.25
CA PRO A 228 2.56 4.25 3.36
C PRO A 228 2.43 5.58 4.10
N TYR A 229 1.42 6.36 3.76
CA TYR A 229 1.07 7.59 4.47
C TYR A 229 -0.42 7.54 4.78
N TYR A 230 -0.79 7.82 6.02
CA TYR A 230 -2.16 7.74 6.50
C TYR A 230 -2.64 9.12 6.91
N MET A 231 -3.89 9.43 6.56
CA MET A 231 -4.60 10.61 7.06
C MET A 231 -5.91 10.16 7.69
N VAL A 232 -6.00 10.28 9.02
CA VAL A 232 -7.18 9.91 9.81
C VAL A 232 -8.03 11.16 10.06
N GLN A 233 -9.31 11.10 9.68
CA GLN A 233 -10.27 12.21 9.73
C GLN A 233 -9.82 13.50 9.04
N GLY A 234 -8.87 13.43 8.10
CA GLY A 234 -8.31 14.63 7.47
C GLY A 234 -7.48 15.51 8.41
N GLN A 235 -7.17 15.04 9.62
CA GLN A 235 -6.53 15.83 10.69
C GLN A 235 -5.24 15.21 11.22
N TYR A 236 -5.21 13.89 11.39
CA TYR A 236 -4.10 13.19 12.02
C TYR A 236 -3.31 12.42 10.96
N ALA A 237 -2.04 12.78 10.78
CA ALA A 237 -1.14 12.09 9.87
C ALA A 237 -0.32 11.01 10.60
N VAL A 238 -0.19 9.83 9.98
CA VAL A 238 0.78 8.79 10.39
C VAL A 238 1.65 8.48 9.18
N GLU A 239 2.97 8.60 9.34
CA GLU A 239 3.93 8.44 8.25
C GLU A 239 4.68 7.11 8.35
N GLY A 240 4.70 6.33 7.27
CA GLY A 240 5.37 5.05 7.22
C GLY A 240 4.60 3.94 7.91
N ALA A 241 5.23 2.76 7.96
CA ALA A 241 4.68 1.58 8.59
C ALA A 241 4.89 1.59 10.11
N ASP A 242 4.40 2.62 10.78
CA ASP A 242 4.60 2.79 12.23
C ASP A 242 3.91 1.68 13.05
N GLU A 243 4.30 1.52 14.30
CA GLU A 243 3.76 0.50 15.18
C GLU A 243 2.24 0.71 15.45
N PRO A 244 1.47 -0.36 15.71
CA PRO A 244 0.03 -0.26 15.97
C PRO A 244 -0.36 0.74 17.07
N GLU A 245 0.51 0.92 18.06
CA GLU A 245 0.32 1.84 19.18
C GLU A 245 0.15 3.28 18.71
N THR A 246 0.88 3.72 17.67
CA THR A 246 0.72 5.05 17.08
C THR A 246 -0.71 5.24 16.53
N PHE A 247 -1.26 4.22 15.86
CA PHE A 247 -2.65 4.29 15.37
C PHE A 247 -3.66 4.29 16.52
N LEU A 248 -3.43 3.53 17.58
CA LEU A 248 -4.31 3.52 18.76
C LEU A 248 -4.34 4.90 19.44
N GLU A 249 -3.19 5.54 19.61
CA GLU A 249 -3.11 6.92 20.14
C GLU A 249 -3.92 7.89 19.26
N VAL A 250 -3.79 7.81 17.94
CA VAL A 250 -4.59 8.62 17.01
C VAL A 250 -6.08 8.35 17.15
N PHE A 251 -6.49 7.07 17.27
CA PHE A 251 -7.90 6.73 17.44
C PHE A 251 -8.48 7.28 18.74
N GLU A 252 -7.71 7.26 19.83
CA GLU A 252 -8.10 7.90 21.08
C GLU A 252 -8.26 9.42 20.95
N GLN A 253 -7.35 10.09 20.24
CA GLN A 253 -7.45 11.54 20.01
C GLN A 253 -8.71 11.88 19.20
N VAL A 254 -8.99 11.14 18.12
CA VAL A 254 -10.21 11.30 17.32
C VAL A 254 -11.46 11.13 18.19
N LYS A 255 -11.49 10.15 19.09
CA LYS A 255 -12.63 9.95 20.01
C LYS A 255 -12.78 11.06 21.04
N LYS A 256 -11.69 11.68 21.50
CA LYS A 256 -11.74 12.83 22.41
C LYS A 256 -12.26 14.09 21.71
N SER A 257 -12.08 14.18 20.39
CA SER A 257 -12.52 15.31 19.57
C SER A 257 -13.92 15.15 18.95
N THR A 258 -14.58 14.00 19.14
CA THR A 258 -15.92 13.68 18.60
C THR A 258 -16.94 13.59 19.72
#